data_AF-A0A9D5QC46-F1
#
_entry.id   AF-A0A9D5QC46-F1
#
_cell.length_a   1.000
_cell.length_b   1.000
_cell.length_c   1.000
_cell.angle_alpha   90.00
_cell.angle_beta   90.00
_cell.angle_gamma   90.00
#
_symmetry.space_group_name_H-M   'P 1'
#
loop_
_entity.id
_entity.type
_entity.pdbx_description
1 polymer ?
#
loop_
_entity_poly.entity_id
_entity_poly.type
_entity_poly.pdbx_seq_one_letter_code
_entity_poly.pdbx_strand_id
1 'polypeptide(L)'
;MKAKMDAGTDFFVSQIVFETTNLKQVMIELERMTGIEALPQIYISLAPASRIRDLEFMQWLGVEFPSAILAYLARDGEGVSERTFEINQRVTDEIFYFIEKRGYRLGFNVEHVIYTNLDLSEGMVEDLKQRMDK
;
A
#
# COMPACT_ATOMS: atom_id res chain seq x y z
N MET A 1 15.09 6.87 5.64
CA MET A 1 14.29 8.02 5.16
C MET A 1 14.89 9.35 5.58
N LYS A 2 15.11 9.61 6.88
CA LYS A 2 15.80 10.81 7.42
C LYS A 2 16.99 11.31 6.57
N ALA A 3 18.00 10.47 6.33
CA ALA A 3 19.17 10.87 5.54
C ALA A 3 18.83 11.31 4.10
N LYS A 4 17.78 10.74 3.49
CA LYS A 4 17.29 11.17 2.16
C LYS A 4 16.57 12.52 2.25
N MET A 5 15.81 12.76 3.32
CA MET A 5 15.19 14.06 3.59
C MET A 5 16.26 15.14 3.79
N ASP A 6 17.30 14.84 4.59
CA ASP A 6 18.43 15.74 4.83
C ASP A 6 19.21 16.04 3.53
N ALA A 7 19.12 15.17 2.52
CA ALA A 7 19.67 15.35 1.18
C ALA A 7 18.70 16.04 0.19
N GLY A 8 17.53 16.52 0.65
CA GLY A 8 16.56 17.27 -0.16
C GLY A 8 15.43 16.44 -0.79
N THR A 9 15.13 15.24 -0.26
CA THR A 9 13.96 14.47 -0.72
C THR A 9 12.67 14.98 -0.07
N ASP A 10 11.73 15.45 -0.88
CA ASP A 10 10.45 16.05 -0.41
C ASP A 10 9.30 15.04 -0.24
N PHE A 11 9.38 13.88 -0.92
CA PHE A 11 8.37 12.84 -0.82
C PHE A 11 8.94 11.43 -0.98
N PHE A 12 8.17 10.43 -0.54
CA PHE A 12 8.50 9.03 -0.71
C PHE A 12 7.32 8.26 -1.31
N VAL A 13 7.62 7.21 -2.04
CA VAL A 13 6.66 6.20 -2.47
C VAL A 13 7.09 4.89 -1.81
N SER A 14 6.15 4.18 -1.17
CA SER A 14 6.45 2.91 -0.53
C SER A 14 6.63 1.80 -1.58
N GLN A 15 7.13 0.64 -1.15
CA GLN A 15 6.85 -0.59 -1.89
C GLN A 15 5.35 -0.93 -1.77
N ILE A 16 4.82 -1.76 -2.67
CA ILE A 16 3.46 -2.29 -2.57
C ILE A 16 3.23 -2.93 -1.19
N VAL A 17 2.09 -2.62 -0.56
CA VAL A 17 1.73 -3.15 0.76
C VAL A 17 0.46 -4.01 0.69
N PHE A 18 0.49 -5.16 1.38
CA PHE A 18 -0.69 -6.00 1.61
C PHE A 18 -1.13 -6.03 3.09
N GLU A 19 -0.44 -5.26 3.92
CA GLU A 19 -0.67 -5.13 5.36
C GLU A 19 -0.07 -3.80 5.85
N THR A 20 -0.45 -3.31 7.04
CA THR A 20 -0.10 -1.96 7.48
C THR A 20 0.87 -1.92 8.66
N THR A 21 1.24 -3.05 9.25
CA THR A 21 2.03 -3.12 10.49
C THR A 21 3.41 -2.47 10.30
N ASN A 22 4.16 -2.92 9.30
CA ASN A 22 5.50 -2.39 9.03
C ASN A 22 5.44 -0.91 8.62
N LEU A 23 4.47 -0.53 7.80
CA LEU A 23 4.23 0.86 7.41
C LEU A 23 4.00 1.77 8.63
N LYS A 24 3.08 1.38 9.53
CA LYS A 24 2.74 2.13 10.74
C LYS A 24 3.96 2.29 11.65
N GLN A 25 4.77 1.24 11.80
CA GLN A 25 6.00 1.30 12.58
C GLN A 25 7.01 2.29 11.98
N VAL A 26 7.24 2.24 10.66
CA VAL A 26 8.12 3.20 9.98
C VAL A 26 7.66 4.63 10.18
N MET A 27 6.34 4.88 10.10
CA MET A 27 5.77 6.22 10.31
C MET A 27 5.98 6.74 11.73
N ILE A 28 5.69 5.91 12.74
CA ILE A 28 5.87 6.27 14.15
C ILE A 28 7.33 6.56 14.47
N GLU A 29 8.24 5.74 13.94
CA GLU A 29 9.67 5.91 14.14
C GLU A 29 10.21 7.15 13.42
N LEU A 30 9.71 7.44 12.21
CA LEU A 30 10.08 8.66 11.50
C LEU A 30 9.58 9.91 12.25
N GLU A 31 8.32 9.90 12.72
CA GLU A 31 7.77 10.96 13.56
C GLU A 31 8.64 11.19 14.79
N ARG A 32 9.07 10.12 15.47
CA ARG A 32 9.96 10.22 16.64
C ARG A 32 11.30 10.89 16.31
N MET A 33 11.82 10.70 15.09
CA MET A 33 13.10 11.27 14.67
C MET A 33 13.01 12.70 14.14
N THR A 34 11.88 13.09 13.55
CA THR A 34 11.74 14.38 12.84
C THR A 34 10.74 15.33 13.48
N GLY A 35 9.83 14.82 14.32
CA GLY A 35 8.58 15.49 14.66
C GLY A 35 7.54 15.37 13.55
N ILE A 36 6.27 15.52 13.91
CA ILE A 36 5.13 15.40 12.99
C ILE A 36 5.13 16.48 11.90
N GLU A 37 5.51 17.72 12.22
CA GLU A 37 5.48 18.85 11.29
C GLU A 37 6.52 18.71 10.15
N ALA A 38 7.58 17.95 10.39
CA ALA A 38 8.65 17.70 9.43
C ALA A 38 8.49 16.35 8.70
N LEU A 39 7.37 15.64 8.88
CA LEU A 39 7.11 14.42 8.12
C LEU A 39 6.95 14.75 6.62
N PRO A 40 7.63 14.00 5.74
CA PRO A 40 7.51 14.20 4.30
C PRO A 40 6.15 13.70 3.80
N GLN A 41 5.75 14.11 2.59
CA GLN A 41 4.63 13.48 1.91
C GLN A 41 5.00 12.03 1.57
N ILE A 42 4.12 11.07 1.86
CA ILE A 42 4.37 9.66 1.56
C ILE A 42 3.19 9.10 0.80
N TYR A 43 3.45 8.41 -0.31
CA TYR A 43 2.46 7.68 -1.09
C TYR A 43 2.57 6.19 -0.83
N ILE A 44 1.47 5.59 -0.43
CA ILE A 44 1.39 4.16 -0.15
C ILE A 44 0.99 3.42 -1.42
N SER A 45 1.84 2.50 -1.84
CA SER A 45 1.62 1.72 -3.05
C SER A 45 0.67 0.55 -2.82
N LEU A 46 -0.34 0.48 -3.68
CA LEU A 46 -1.35 -0.57 -3.78
C LEU A 46 -1.26 -1.18 -5.17
N ALA A 47 -1.51 -2.48 -5.31
CA ALA A 47 -1.47 -3.13 -6.63
C ALA A 47 -2.51 -4.24 -6.74
N PRO A 48 -3.14 -4.40 -7.92
CA PRO A 48 -4.02 -5.52 -8.20
C PRO A 48 -3.24 -6.76 -8.63
N ALA A 49 -3.77 -7.92 -8.26
CA ALA A 49 -3.34 -9.22 -8.76
C ALA A 49 -4.56 -10.06 -9.10
N SER A 50 -4.57 -10.67 -10.28
CA SER A 50 -5.67 -11.51 -10.74
C SER A 50 -5.34 -13.00 -10.69
N ARG A 51 -4.05 -13.35 -10.57
CA ARG A 51 -3.54 -14.72 -10.61
C ARG A 51 -2.40 -14.93 -9.61
N ILE A 52 -2.16 -16.18 -9.23
CA ILE A 52 -1.03 -16.56 -8.37
C ILE A 52 0.32 -16.09 -8.95
N ARG A 53 0.48 -16.19 -10.27
CA ARG A 53 1.71 -15.73 -10.95
C ARG A 53 1.98 -14.24 -10.77
N ASP A 54 0.93 -13.42 -10.62
CA ASP A 54 1.08 -11.99 -10.36
C ASP A 54 1.67 -11.77 -8.96
N LEU A 55 1.24 -12.59 -7.97
CA LEU A 55 1.78 -12.57 -6.60
C LEU A 55 3.25 -13.01 -6.58
N GLU A 56 3.59 -14.09 -7.28
CA GLU A 56 4.98 -14.57 -7.42
C GLU A 56 5.88 -13.50 -8.06
N PHE A 57 5.37 -12.80 -9.07
CA PHE A 57 6.09 -11.71 -9.70
C PHE A 57 6.31 -10.53 -8.74
N MET A 58 5.29 -10.16 -7.97
CA MET A 58 5.44 -9.13 -6.94
C MET A 58 6.43 -9.54 -5.84
N GLN A 59 6.42 -10.80 -5.40
CA GLN A 59 7.45 -11.32 -4.48
C GLN A 59 8.85 -11.21 -5.07
N TRP A 60 9.00 -11.52 -6.36
CA TRP A 60 10.27 -11.36 -7.07
C TRP A 60 10.72 -9.89 -7.15
N LEU A 61 9.79 -8.94 -7.26
CA LEU A 61 10.06 -7.49 -7.14
C LEU A 61 10.40 -7.03 -5.71
N GLY A 62 10.33 -7.94 -4.73
CA GLY A 62 10.62 -7.66 -3.33
C GLY A 62 9.41 -7.15 -2.53
N VAL A 63 8.19 -7.35 -3.02
CA VAL A 63 6.97 -7.12 -2.22
C VAL A 63 6.88 -8.17 -1.12
N GLU A 64 6.71 -7.72 0.10
CA GLU A 64 6.58 -8.59 1.27
C GLU A 64 5.11 -9.02 1.46
N PHE A 65 4.92 -10.32 1.68
CA PHE A 65 3.61 -10.89 2.02
C PHE A 65 3.73 -11.67 3.33
N PRO A 66 2.98 -11.31 4.39
CA PRO A 66 2.83 -12.18 5.54
C PRO A 66 2.28 -13.54 5.10
N SER A 67 2.73 -14.63 5.72
CA SER A 67 2.34 -15.99 5.35
C SER A 67 0.83 -16.22 5.35
N ALA A 68 0.11 -15.64 6.31
CA ALA A 68 -1.35 -15.69 6.38
C ALA A 68 -2.03 -14.96 5.21
N ILE A 69 -1.49 -13.82 4.78
CA ILE A 69 -2.00 -13.06 3.63
C ILE A 69 -1.76 -13.85 2.34
N LEU A 70 -0.57 -14.42 2.17
CA LEU A 70 -0.26 -15.24 1.00
C LEU A 70 -1.16 -16.48 0.94
N ALA A 71 -1.36 -17.16 2.07
CA ALA A 71 -2.26 -18.30 2.18
C ALA A 71 -3.72 -17.92 1.85
N TYR A 72 -4.17 -16.75 2.31
CA TYR A 72 -5.50 -16.23 1.97
C TYR A 72 -5.63 -15.99 0.48
N LEU A 73 -4.69 -15.25 -0.12
CA LEU A 73 -4.68 -14.93 -1.54
C LEU A 73 -4.64 -16.18 -2.43
N ALA A 74 -3.90 -17.21 -2.01
CA ALA A 74 -3.62 -18.41 -2.80
C ALA A 74 -4.53 -19.62 -2.52
N ARG A 75 -5.53 -19.48 -1.63
CA ARG A 75 -6.28 -20.61 -1.02
C ARG A 75 -6.81 -21.68 -1.98
N ASP A 76 -7.28 -21.28 -3.16
CA ASP A 76 -8.01 -22.13 -4.11
C ASP A 76 -7.64 -21.81 -5.58
N GLY A 77 -6.58 -21.01 -5.82
CA GLY A 77 -6.07 -20.64 -7.15
C GLY A 77 -6.98 -19.72 -7.99
N GLU A 78 -8.29 -19.77 -7.76
CA GLU A 78 -9.32 -18.87 -8.27
C GLU A 78 -9.56 -17.72 -7.28
N GLY A 79 -10.23 -16.64 -7.71
CA GLY A 79 -10.62 -15.54 -6.80
C GLY A 79 -9.48 -14.65 -6.27
N VAL A 80 -8.25 -14.77 -6.80
CA VAL A 80 -7.10 -13.93 -6.40
C VAL A 80 -7.43 -12.44 -6.57
N SER A 81 -8.13 -12.08 -7.64
CA SER A 81 -8.57 -10.70 -7.90
C SER A 81 -9.45 -10.14 -6.79
N GLU A 82 -10.51 -10.87 -6.44
CA GLU A 82 -11.47 -10.46 -5.42
C GLU A 82 -10.78 -10.30 -4.06
N ARG A 83 -10.01 -11.31 -3.65
CA ARG A 83 -9.26 -11.27 -2.39
C ARG A 83 -8.19 -10.19 -2.34
N THR A 84 -7.55 -9.91 -3.47
CA THR A 84 -6.60 -8.80 -3.56
C THR A 84 -7.33 -7.47 -3.35
N PHE A 85 -8.51 -7.30 -3.95
CA PHE A 85 -9.31 -6.10 -3.75
C PHE A 85 -9.76 -5.95 -2.30
N GLU A 86 -10.27 -7.00 -1.66
CA GLU A 86 -10.63 -7.01 -0.25
C GLU A 86 -9.47 -6.61 0.67
N ILE A 87 -8.26 -7.14 0.40
CA ILE A 87 -7.06 -6.78 1.17
C ILE A 87 -6.71 -5.31 0.95
N ASN A 88 -6.73 -4.82 -0.29
CA ASN A 88 -6.42 -3.42 -0.58
C ASN A 88 -7.43 -2.48 0.09
N GLN A 89 -8.72 -2.82 0.09
CA GLN A 89 -9.75 -2.06 0.80
C GLN A 89 -9.49 -2.03 2.31
N ARG A 90 -9.20 -3.19 2.93
CA ARG A 90 -8.85 -3.27 4.35
C ARG A 90 -7.62 -2.43 4.69
N VAL A 91 -6.55 -2.55 3.88
CA VAL A 91 -5.31 -1.79 4.04
C VAL A 91 -5.60 -0.29 3.96
N THR A 92 -6.41 0.12 2.99
CA THR A 92 -6.83 1.50 2.77
C THR A 92 -7.60 2.03 3.98
N ASP A 93 -8.59 1.29 4.48
CA ASP A 93 -9.38 1.67 5.66
C ASP A 93 -8.53 1.82 6.92
N GLU A 94 -7.59 0.88 7.12
CA GLU A 94 -6.63 0.95 8.23
C GLU A 94 -5.69 2.15 8.12
N ILE A 95 -5.31 2.55 6.90
CA ILE A 95 -4.47 3.73 6.64
C ILE A 95 -5.27 5.01 6.87
N PHE A 96 -6.51 5.11 6.38
CA PHE A 96 -7.38 6.27 6.64
C PHE A 96 -7.58 6.49 8.14
N TYR A 97 -7.93 5.43 8.89
CA TYR A 97 -8.04 5.51 10.34
C TYR A 97 -6.73 5.96 11.01
N PHE A 98 -5.59 5.49 10.50
CA PHE A 98 -4.28 5.88 11.03
C PHE A 98 -3.95 7.35 10.75
N ILE A 99 -4.24 7.84 9.54
CA ILE A 99 -4.10 9.25 9.16
C ILE A 99 -4.96 10.13 10.04
N GLU A 100 -6.25 9.81 10.20
CA GLU A 100 -7.20 10.58 10.99
C GLU A 100 -6.73 10.69 12.45
N LYS A 101 -6.28 9.58 13.04
CA LYS A 101 -5.82 9.53 14.43
C LYS A 101 -4.51 10.29 14.68
N ARG A 102 -3.62 10.35 13.69
CA ARG A 102 -2.26 10.88 13.85
C ARG A 102 -2.02 12.22 13.18
N GLY A 103 -2.86 12.64 12.24
CA GLY A 103 -2.64 13.85 11.42
C GLY A 103 -1.54 13.71 10.38
N TYR A 104 -1.25 12.49 9.90
CA TYR A 104 -0.19 12.26 8.92
C TYR A 104 -0.59 12.65 7.50
N ARG A 105 0.40 13.08 6.71
CA ARG A 105 0.22 13.42 5.28
C ARG A 105 0.55 12.21 4.40
N LEU A 106 -0.37 11.25 4.35
CA LEU A 106 -0.25 10.08 3.48
C LEU A 106 -1.18 10.22 2.27
N GLY A 107 -0.72 9.75 1.12
CA GLY A 107 -1.51 9.57 -0.10
C GLY A 107 -1.39 8.13 -0.59
N PHE A 108 -2.00 7.83 -1.73
CA PHE A 108 -1.97 6.50 -2.35
C PHE A 108 -1.35 6.56 -3.74
N ASN A 109 -0.71 5.46 -4.13
CA ASN A 109 -0.19 5.20 -5.46
C ASN A 109 -0.76 3.84 -5.92
N VAL A 110 -1.47 3.79 -7.04
CA VAL A 110 -1.95 2.53 -7.61
C VAL A 110 -0.96 2.07 -8.68
N GLU A 111 -0.29 0.95 -8.43
CA GLU A 111 0.73 0.41 -9.31
C GLU A 111 0.16 -0.64 -10.26
N HIS A 112 0.11 -0.30 -11.54
CA HIS A 112 -0.20 -1.25 -12.61
C HIS A 112 1.07 -1.99 -13.04
N VAL A 113 1.40 -3.08 -12.33
CA VAL A 113 2.63 -3.86 -12.57
C VAL A 113 2.44 -5.05 -13.52
N ILE A 114 1.21 -5.53 -13.70
CA ILE A 114 0.88 -6.67 -14.58
C ILE A 114 0.09 -6.18 -15.78
N TYR A 115 0.61 -6.37 -16.99
CA TYR A 115 0.00 -5.92 -18.25
C TYR A 115 -1.50 -6.24 -18.41
N THR A 116 -1.96 -7.40 -17.92
CA THR A 116 -3.35 -7.85 -18.05
C THR A 116 -4.30 -7.29 -16.99
N ASN A 117 -3.82 -6.50 -16.02
CA ASN A 117 -4.60 -6.05 -14.86
C ASN A 117 -4.95 -4.55 -14.95
N LEU A 118 -5.04 -3.98 -16.16
CA LEU A 118 -5.37 -2.57 -16.35
C LEU A 118 -6.74 -2.23 -15.74
N ASP A 119 -7.78 -2.99 -16.11
CA ASP A 119 -9.16 -2.77 -15.62
C ASP A 119 -9.25 -2.86 -14.09
N LEU A 120 -8.46 -3.75 -13.48
CA LEU A 120 -8.39 -3.88 -12.02
C LEU A 120 -7.70 -2.67 -11.38
N SER A 121 -6.68 -2.12 -12.04
CA SER A 121 -5.99 -0.92 -11.58
C SER A 121 -6.92 0.29 -11.64
N GLU A 122 -7.69 0.43 -12.72
CA GLU A 122 -8.72 1.46 -12.86
C GLU A 122 -9.80 1.32 -11.78
N GLY A 123 -10.28 0.10 -11.53
CA GLY A 123 -11.24 -0.19 -10.46
C GLY A 123 -10.72 0.17 -9.07
N MET A 124 -9.44 -0.06 -8.79
CA MET A 124 -8.82 0.36 -7.52
C MET A 124 -8.73 1.89 -7.39
N VAL A 125 -8.40 2.60 -8.47
CA VAL A 125 -8.37 4.07 -8.46
C VAL A 125 -9.77 4.62 -8.17
N GLU A 126 -10.81 4.04 -8.77
CA GLU A 126 -12.18 4.47 -8.55
C GLU A 126 -12.66 4.21 -7.11
N ASP A 127 -12.37 3.03 -6.54
CA ASP A 127 -12.66 2.74 -5.13
C ASP A 127 -11.94 3.71 -4.18
N LEU A 128 -10.67 4.03 -4.44
CA LEU A 128 -9.93 5.02 -3.64
C LEU A 128 -10.56 6.42 -3.71
N LYS A 129 -10.93 6.90 -4.91
CA LYS A 129 -11.60 8.19 -5.06
C LYS A 129 -12.88 8.27 -4.24
N GLN A 130 -13.73 7.25 -4.35
CA GLN A 130 -14.98 7.18 -3.61
C GLN A 130 -14.80 7.14 -2.09
N ARG A 131 -13.65 6.64 -1.59
CA ARG A 131 -13.31 6.69 -0.17
C ARG A 131 -12.75 8.04 0.27
N MET A 132 -11.98 8.71 -0.59
CA MET A 132 -11.42 10.03 -0.31
C MET A 132 -12.47 11.15 -0.29
N ASP A 133 -13.57 10.97 -1.04
CA ASP A 133 -14.68 11.93 -1.12
C ASP A 133 -15.71 11.80 0.03
N LYS A 134 -15.52 10.86 0.97
CA LYS A 134 -16.38 10.65 2.15
C LYS A 134 -15.82 11.35 3.38
#